data_AF-A0A328DCC0-F1
#
_entry.id   AF-A0A328DCC0-F1
#
_cell.length_a   1.000
_cell.length_b   1.000
_cell.length_c   1.000
_cell.angle_alpha   90.00
_cell.angle_beta   90.00
_cell.angle_gamma   90.00
#
_symmetry.space_group_name_H-M   'P 1'
#
loop_
_entity.id
_entity.type
_entity.pdbx_description
1 polymer ?
#
loop_
_entity_poly.entity_id
_entity_poly.type
_entity_poly.pdbx_seq_one_letter_code
_entity_poly.pdbx_strand_id
1 'polypeptide(L)'
;MIVGIGTAVRAAARRCPFDSFRPRNPLIAGHAVDRLAAAAAAGRILTHRERDKLYHSWPRPCSAGAFKYGTAAFLYSACSSTSRSEENGQGENGGEGAIDGVKTTNLESSLRKNNFSEAYSAIELALDSVVKIFTLSSSPNYFLPWVNKVDRESTGSGFVIPGKRILTNAHVVADHIFVLVRKHGSSTKYKAEVQAVGHECDLAILVVEDEKFWEDINPLELGDVPFLQEAVAVVGYPQGGDNISVTKGVVSRVEPTQYVHGASQLLAIQIDAAINPGNSGGPAIMGDKVVGVAFQNLSGAENIGYIIPVPVIRHFIAGVEESGNYVGFCSMGLSCQPVKNVHLRNYFRMGPECTGVLVTKINPLSDAYRMLRIDDIILSFDGVPIANDGTITFRNNERITFDHLVSMKKPNETAEVRVLRNGEEIQFCIKLFPLKPLVPVHQFDKLPSYYIFAGLVFTPLTQPYLHEYGDDWYNSSPRRLCEKALRKLPKRPGQQLVILSRVLMDDINIGYEGLAELQVKKVNGVEVENMKHLRQLVEDNSKESVRFDLENTVIVLDYKLAKIATCRILKHRRIPSAVSSDLINDDESPHDLKLACLSC
;
A
#
# COMPACT_ATOMS: atom_id res chain seq x y z
N MET A 1 -41.88 6.27 -23.15
CA MET A 1 -40.81 5.61 -22.37
C MET A 1 -40.70 6.06 -20.90
N ILE A 2 -41.37 7.15 -20.47
CA ILE A 2 -41.30 7.68 -19.08
C ILE A 2 -42.33 7.02 -18.13
N VAL A 3 -43.46 6.52 -18.64
CA VAL A 3 -44.50 5.85 -17.83
C VAL A 3 -44.07 4.45 -17.34
N GLY A 4 -43.13 3.79 -18.02
CA GLY A 4 -42.68 2.43 -17.67
C GLY A 4 -41.64 2.38 -16.54
N ILE A 5 -40.95 3.48 -16.26
CA ILE A 5 -39.88 3.53 -15.24
C ILE A 5 -40.47 3.63 -13.83
N GLY A 6 -41.59 4.36 -13.68
CA GLY A 6 -42.29 4.50 -12.40
C GLY A 6 -42.90 3.19 -11.87
N THR A 7 -43.36 2.32 -12.77
CA THR A 7 -43.91 0.99 -12.44
C THR A 7 -42.82 0.00 -12.03
N ALA A 8 -41.64 0.07 -12.66
CA ALA A 8 -40.50 -0.80 -12.32
C ALA A 8 -39.92 -0.51 -10.92
N VAL A 9 -39.82 0.77 -10.54
CA VAL A 9 -39.33 1.18 -9.21
C VAL A 9 -40.30 0.79 -8.08
N ARG A 10 -41.62 0.91 -8.32
CA ARG A 10 -42.64 0.45 -7.35
C ARG A 10 -42.69 -1.07 -7.20
N ALA A 11 -42.38 -1.82 -8.26
CA ALA A 11 -42.32 -3.29 -8.23
C ALA A 11 -41.07 -3.80 -7.48
N ALA A 12 -39.92 -3.14 -7.63
CA ALA A 12 -38.68 -3.48 -6.93
C ALA A 12 -38.78 -3.24 -5.41
N ALA A 13 -39.47 -2.18 -4.98
CA ALA A 13 -39.68 -1.87 -3.56
C ALA A 13 -40.59 -2.86 -2.81
N ARG A 14 -41.43 -3.64 -3.52
CA ARG A 14 -42.34 -4.63 -2.92
C ARG A 14 -41.73 -6.04 -2.77
N ARG A 15 -40.54 -6.30 -3.31
CA ARG A 15 -39.93 -7.65 -3.39
C ARG A 15 -38.68 -7.86 -2.52
N CYS A 16 -38.33 -6.94 -1.62
CA CYS A 16 -37.19 -7.13 -0.71
C CYS A 16 -37.65 -7.64 0.66
N PRO A 17 -37.29 -8.87 1.08
CA PRO A 17 -37.58 -9.39 2.41
C PRO A 17 -36.32 -9.31 3.28
N PHE A 18 -35.89 -8.11 3.69
CA PHE A 18 -34.86 -7.95 4.73
C PHE A 18 -35.09 -6.64 5.50
N ASP A 19 -35.25 -6.78 6.81
CA ASP A 19 -35.77 -5.77 7.75
C ASP A 19 -34.70 -4.74 8.22
N SER A 20 -33.63 -4.52 7.45
CA SER A 20 -32.47 -3.71 7.87
C SER A 20 -32.35 -2.33 7.21
N PHE A 21 -33.32 -1.90 6.41
CA PHE A 21 -33.33 -0.57 5.77
C PHE A 21 -34.55 0.27 6.20
N ARG A 22 -34.43 1.02 7.31
CA ARG A 22 -35.29 2.19 7.57
C ARG A 22 -34.48 3.49 7.43
N PRO A 23 -34.87 4.43 6.55
CA PRO A 23 -34.27 5.76 6.54
C PRO A 23 -34.70 6.55 7.79
N ARG A 24 -33.80 7.40 8.33
CA ARG A 24 -34.05 8.22 9.54
C ARG A 24 -35.23 9.20 9.41
N ASN A 25 -35.74 9.50 8.21
CA ASN A 25 -37.00 10.24 8.04
C ASN A 25 -37.64 10.03 6.64
N PRO A 26 -38.70 9.20 6.48
CA PRO A 26 -39.27 8.83 5.17
C PRO A 26 -39.98 9.99 4.43
N LEU A 27 -40.37 11.06 5.12
CA LEU A 27 -41.01 12.25 4.52
C LEU A 27 -40.04 13.05 3.62
N ILE A 28 -38.75 13.03 3.92
CA ILE A 28 -37.74 13.84 3.19
C ILE A 28 -37.40 13.23 1.82
N ALA A 29 -37.36 11.89 1.75
CA ALA A 29 -37.09 11.18 0.49
C ALA A 29 -38.26 11.30 -0.50
N GLY A 30 -39.51 11.24 -0.02
CA GLY A 30 -40.70 11.45 -0.86
C GLY A 30 -40.74 12.84 -1.50
N HIS A 31 -40.50 13.89 -0.70
CA HIS A 31 -40.48 15.27 -1.20
C HIS A 31 -39.37 15.56 -2.23
N ALA A 32 -38.23 14.87 -2.14
CA ALA A 32 -37.13 15.03 -3.10
C ALA A 32 -37.47 14.45 -4.47
N VAL A 33 -38.16 13.30 -4.50
CA VAL A 33 -38.62 12.63 -5.74
C VAL A 33 -39.72 13.45 -6.42
N ASP A 34 -40.66 14.00 -5.66
CA ASP A 34 -41.74 14.83 -6.21
C ASP A 34 -41.22 16.14 -6.81
N ARG A 35 -40.18 16.75 -6.22
CA ARG A 35 -39.54 17.96 -6.76
C ARG A 35 -38.78 17.71 -8.06
N LEU A 36 -38.14 16.56 -8.18
CA LEU A 36 -37.47 16.13 -9.42
C LEU A 36 -38.48 15.86 -10.54
N ALA A 37 -39.60 15.21 -10.21
CA ALA A 37 -40.69 14.97 -11.16
C ALA A 37 -41.34 16.28 -11.62
N ALA A 38 -41.54 17.25 -10.72
CA ALA A 38 -42.10 18.56 -11.05
C ALA A 38 -41.15 19.42 -11.89
N ALA A 39 -39.84 19.42 -11.62
CA ALA A 39 -38.85 20.15 -12.41
C ALA A 39 -38.71 19.59 -13.84
N ALA A 40 -38.75 18.26 -13.97
CA ALA A 40 -38.74 17.58 -15.26
C ALA A 40 -40.03 17.83 -16.07
N ALA A 41 -41.20 17.87 -15.42
CA ALA A 41 -42.47 18.20 -16.07
C ALA A 41 -42.54 19.67 -16.53
N ALA A 42 -41.79 20.57 -15.90
CA ALA A 42 -41.75 22.00 -16.22
C ALA A 42 -40.58 22.42 -17.13
N GLY A 43 -39.75 21.49 -17.61
CA GLY A 43 -38.63 21.77 -18.52
C GLY A 43 -37.55 22.69 -17.92
N ARG A 44 -37.43 22.77 -16.60
CA ARG A 44 -36.52 23.69 -15.91
C ARG A 44 -35.24 22.99 -15.45
N ILE A 45 -34.09 23.61 -15.72
CA ILE A 45 -32.77 23.16 -15.24
C ILE A 45 -32.59 23.56 -13.76
N LEU A 46 -32.20 22.61 -12.91
CA LEU A 46 -31.96 22.83 -11.48
C LEU A 46 -30.67 23.63 -11.23
N THR A 47 -30.72 24.55 -10.26
CA THR A 47 -29.53 25.33 -9.87
C THR A 47 -28.52 24.48 -9.09
N HIS A 48 -27.25 24.91 -9.04
CA HIS A 48 -26.18 24.19 -8.31
C HIS A 48 -26.56 23.93 -6.84
N ARG A 49 -27.16 24.92 -6.17
CA ARG A 49 -27.56 24.84 -4.77
C ARG A 49 -28.70 23.85 -4.51
N GLU A 50 -29.54 23.59 -5.52
CA GLU A 50 -30.62 22.59 -5.45
C GLU A 50 -30.09 21.17 -5.68
N ARG A 51 -29.09 21.02 -6.56
CA ARG A 51 -28.39 19.74 -6.81
C ARG A 51 -27.63 19.26 -5.56
N ASP A 52 -26.92 20.15 -4.86
CA ASP A 52 -26.19 19.79 -3.64
C ASP A 52 -27.14 19.33 -2.52
N LYS A 53 -28.29 19.99 -2.35
CA LYS A 53 -29.30 19.58 -1.35
C LYS A 53 -29.92 18.21 -1.66
N LEU A 54 -30.07 17.87 -2.93
CA LEU A 54 -30.55 16.57 -3.39
C LEU A 54 -29.51 15.47 -3.19
N TYR A 55 -28.22 15.77 -3.35
CA TYR A 55 -27.15 14.81 -3.13
C TYR A 55 -26.99 14.43 -1.64
N HIS A 56 -27.21 15.39 -0.74
CA HIS A 56 -27.08 15.19 0.70
C HIS A 56 -28.33 14.62 1.42
N SER A 57 -29.47 14.51 0.74
CA SER A 57 -30.72 14.00 1.35
C SER A 57 -30.89 12.48 1.25
N TRP A 58 -29.98 11.77 0.57
CA TRP A 58 -30.01 10.31 0.44
C TRP A 58 -29.05 9.63 1.44
N PRO A 59 -29.46 8.56 2.14
CA PRO A 59 -28.54 7.80 2.99
C PRO A 59 -27.52 7.02 2.12
N ARG A 60 -26.24 7.09 2.49
CA ARG A 60 -25.16 6.28 1.88
C ARG A 60 -25.17 4.86 2.48
N PRO A 61 -25.22 3.77 1.68
CA PRO A 61 -25.03 2.43 2.20
C PRO A 61 -23.57 1.96 2.10
N CYS A 62 -23.13 1.20 3.11
CA CYS A 62 -21.88 0.42 3.13
C CYS A 62 -21.94 -0.78 2.16
N SER A 63 -20.78 -1.04 1.55
CA SER A 63 -20.30 -2.28 0.90
C SER A 63 -21.31 -3.38 0.51
N ALA A 64 -21.64 -3.44 -0.79
CA ALA A 64 -21.82 -4.68 -1.56
C ALA A 64 -21.74 -4.35 -3.05
N GLY A 65 -20.92 -5.11 -3.79
CA GLY A 65 -20.61 -4.86 -5.20
C GLY A 65 -21.72 -5.24 -6.19
N ALA A 66 -21.54 -4.78 -7.42
CA ALA A 66 -22.22 -5.20 -8.64
C ALA A 66 -23.73 -4.89 -8.78
N PHE A 67 -24.12 -3.60 -8.70
CA PHE A 67 -25.28 -3.07 -9.44
C PHE A 67 -25.28 -1.53 -9.41
N LYS A 68 -24.17 -0.90 -9.82
CA LYS A 68 -24.09 0.56 -9.95
C LYS A 68 -23.30 0.87 -11.19
N TYR A 69 -23.98 1.32 -12.26
CA TYR A 69 -23.51 2.21 -13.34
C TYR A 69 -24.57 2.42 -14.44
N GLY A 70 -25.75 1.75 -14.40
CA GLY A 70 -26.75 1.85 -15.46
C GLY A 70 -27.76 3.01 -15.37
N THR A 71 -28.21 3.41 -14.17
CA THR A 71 -29.42 4.26 -14.04
C THR A 71 -29.18 5.73 -13.73
N ALA A 72 -28.04 6.09 -13.11
CA ALA A 72 -27.70 7.49 -12.83
C ALA A 72 -27.02 8.18 -14.03
N ALA A 73 -26.24 7.43 -14.82
CA ALA A 73 -25.58 7.95 -16.02
C ALA A 73 -26.57 8.23 -17.17
N PHE A 74 -27.66 7.46 -17.27
CA PHE A 74 -28.69 7.63 -18.31
C PHE A 74 -29.50 8.93 -18.15
N LEU A 75 -29.64 9.46 -16.93
CA LEU A 75 -30.30 10.75 -16.68
C LEU A 75 -29.36 11.95 -16.88
N TYR A 76 -28.04 11.72 -16.83
CA TYR A 76 -27.03 12.76 -17.04
C TYR A 76 -26.82 13.11 -18.52
N SER A 77 -27.00 12.13 -19.43
CA SER A 77 -26.80 12.32 -20.88
C SER A 77 -28.02 12.94 -21.60
N ALA A 78 -29.23 12.83 -21.05
CA ALA A 78 -30.46 13.26 -21.72
C ALA A 78 -30.82 14.75 -21.56
N CYS A 79 -29.94 15.58 -20.97
CA CYS A 79 -30.22 16.99 -20.69
C CYS A 79 -29.16 17.98 -21.24
N SER A 80 -28.24 17.53 -22.10
CA SER A 80 -27.16 18.38 -22.62
C SER A 80 -26.97 18.35 -24.14
N SER A 81 -27.97 17.92 -24.92
CA SER A 81 -27.87 17.93 -26.39
C SER A 81 -29.14 18.47 -27.05
N THR A 82 -29.17 19.79 -27.25
CA THR A 82 -29.96 20.42 -28.31
C THR A 82 -29.21 21.65 -28.81
N SER A 83 -28.43 21.48 -29.89
CA SER A 83 -28.00 22.59 -30.74
C SER A 83 -28.37 22.29 -32.19
N ARG A 84 -29.06 23.27 -32.78
CA ARG A 84 -29.67 23.34 -34.11
C ARG A 84 -28.74 22.91 -35.26
N SER A 85 -29.32 22.15 -36.19
CA SER A 85 -28.88 21.96 -37.56
C SER A 85 -29.50 23.03 -38.47
N GLU A 86 -28.69 23.74 -39.24
CA GLU A 86 -29.11 24.52 -40.41
C GLU A 86 -28.33 24.07 -41.65
N GLU A 87 -29.08 23.95 -42.75
CA GLU A 87 -28.69 23.47 -44.08
C GLU A 87 -28.14 24.57 -45.00
N ASN A 88 -27.40 24.09 -46.01
CA ASN A 88 -27.25 24.59 -47.40
C ASN A 88 -26.30 25.76 -47.74
N GLY A 89 -25.54 25.52 -48.82
CA GLY A 89 -25.05 26.58 -49.74
C GLY A 89 -23.80 26.22 -50.54
N GLN A 90 -23.96 25.85 -51.81
CA GLN A 90 -22.91 25.82 -52.84
C GLN A 90 -22.46 27.26 -53.21
N GLY A 91 -21.21 27.43 -53.68
CA GLY A 91 -20.75 28.64 -54.37
C GLY A 91 -19.25 28.64 -54.71
N GLU A 92 -18.94 28.71 -56.00
CA GLU A 92 -17.59 28.82 -56.61
C GLU A 92 -16.94 30.22 -56.48
N ASN A 93 -15.62 30.23 -56.73
CA ASN A 93 -14.76 31.25 -57.40
C ASN A 93 -13.66 31.94 -56.58
N GLY A 94 -12.41 31.67 -57.01
CA GLY A 94 -11.47 32.66 -57.57
C GLY A 94 -10.66 33.56 -56.62
N GLY A 95 -9.33 33.46 -56.71
CA GLY A 95 -8.42 34.50 -56.19
C GLY A 95 -6.95 34.09 -56.11
N GLU A 96 -6.20 34.30 -57.19
CA GLU A 96 -4.73 34.31 -57.21
C GLU A 96 -4.17 35.46 -56.34
N GLY A 97 -3.02 35.20 -55.71
CA GLY A 97 -2.22 36.22 -55.03
C GLY A 97 -0.88 35.65 -54.56
N ALA A 98 0.13 35.72 -55.42
CA ALA A 98 1.51 35.38 -55.10
C ALA A 98 2.20 36.54 -54.35
N ILE A 99 2.89 36.25 -53.24
CA ILE A 99 4.08 37.02 -52.84
C ILE A 99 5.01 36.22 -51.91
N ASP A 100 6.21 36.05 -52.45
CA ASP A 100 7.55 36.09 -51.86
C ASP A 100 8.03 35.12 -50.78
N GLY A 101 9.15 34.48 -51.12
CA GLY A 101 9.86 33.52 -50.31
C GLY A 101 10.68 34.15 -49.21
N VAL A 102 10.44 33.69 -47.98
CA VAL A 102 11.39 33.79 -46.88
C VAL A 102 11.96 32.40 -46.63
N LYS A 103 13.25 32.21 -46.95
CA LYS A 103 14.04 31.04 -46.56
C LYS A 103 14.30 31.09 -45.05
N THR A 104 13.37 30.59 -44.25
CA THR A 104 13.61 30.23 -42.84
C THR A 104 13.98 28.76 -42.74
N THR A 105 15.28 28.52 -42.59
CA THR A 105 15.89 27.48 -41.73
C THR A 105 15.29 26.06 -41.77
N ASN A 106 15.84 25.23 -42.66
CA ASN A 106 15.75 23.75 -42.64
C ASN A 106 16.47 23.08 -41.44
N LEU A 107 16.89 23.85 -40.43
CA LEU A 107 17.58 23.32 -39.24
C LEU A 107 16.59 22.95 -38.12
N GLU A 108 15.50 23.70 -37.95
CA GLU A 108 14.49 23.38 -36.93
C GLU A 108 13.57 22.23 -37.36
N SER A 109 13.34 22.05 -38.66
CA SER A 109 12.50 20.96 -39.20
C SER A 109 13.22 19.60 -39.18
N SER A 110 14.55 19.58 -39.31
CA SER A 110 15.37 18.37 -39.20
C SER A 110 15.59 17.94 -37.74
N LEU A 111 15.83 18.90 -36.83
CA LEU A 111 15.89 18.65 -35.38
C LEU A 111 14.55 18.15 -34.82
N ARG A 112 13.42 18.70 -35.29
CA ARG A 112 12.07 18.19 -34.91
C ARG A 112 11.77 16.81 -35.50
N LYS A 113 12.18 16.52 -36.75
CA LYS A 113 11.95 15.20 -37.37
C LYS A 113 12.79 14.09 -36.73
N ASN A 114 14.02 14.37 -36.34
CA ASN A 114 14.89 13.40 -35.68
C ASN A 114 14.40 13.05 -34.26
N ASN A 115 14.03 14.05 -33.45
CA ASN A 115 13.49 13.82 -32.10
C ASN A 115 12.14 13.09 -32.11
N PHE A 116 11.31 13.31 -33.15
CA PHE A 116 10.06 12.54 -33.31
C PHE A 116 10.36 11.07 -33.64
N SER A 117 11.31 10.77 -34.55
CA SER A 117 11.66 9.39 -34.93
C SER A 117 12.19 8.56 -33.76
N GLU A 118 13.06 9.15 -32.92
CA GLU A 118 13.67 8.45 -31.77
C GLU A 118 12.65 8.15 -30.67
N ALA A 119 11.76 9.09 -30.35
CA ALA A 119 10.71 8.88 -29.35
C ALA A 119 9.69 7.82 -29.77
N TYR A 120 9.39 7.68 -31.07
CA TYR A 120 8.55 6.59 -31.58
C TYR A 120 9.26 5.24 -31.49
N SER A 121 10.54 5.18 -31.88
CA SER A 121 11.34 3.95 -31.83
C SER A 121 11.50 3.41 -30.39
N ALA A 122 11.70 4.29 -29.42
CA ALA A 122 11.79 3.88 -28.02
C ALA A 122 10.47 3.38 -27.43
N ILE A 123 9.35 3.97 -27.85
CA ILE A 123 8.02 3.48 -27.46
C ILE A 123 7.78 2.11 -28.09
N GLU A 124 8.12 1.88 -29.36
CA GLU A 124 8.00 0.56 -29.99
C GLU A 124 8.81 -0.51 -29.23
N LEU A 125 10.07 -0.21 -28.88
CA LEU A 125 10.89 -1.10 -28.03
C LEU A 125 10.21 -1.40 -26.68
N ALA A 126 9.57 -0.40 -26.08
CA ALA A 126 8.82 -0.57 -24.85
C ALA A 126 7.58 -1.46 -25.02
N LEU A 127 6.86 -1.33 -26.14
CA LEU A 127 5.64 -2.11 -26.38
C LEU A 127 5.94 -3.61 -26.41
N ASP A 128 7.08 -4.02 -26.99
CA ASP A 128 7.50 -5.43 -27.07
C ASP A 128 7.98 -5.98 -25.71
N SER A 129 8.54 -5.10 -24.87
CA SER A 129 9.15 -5.47 -23.59
C SER A 129 8.16 -5.50 -22.42
N VAL A 130 6.99 -4.89 -22.60
CA VAL A 130 5.95 -4.75 -21.58
C VAL A 130 5.00 -5.94 -21.61
N VAL A 131 4.68 -6.46 -20.43
CA VAL A 131 3.89 -7.67 -20.25
C VAL A 131 2.70 -7.43 -19.34
N LYS A 132 1.60 -8.12 -19.62
CA LYS A 132 0.42 -8.12 -18.75
C LYS A 132 0.56 -9.22 -17.73
N ILE A 133 0.36 -8.88 -16.46
CA ILE A 133 0.42 -9.81 -15.33
C ILE A 133 -1.01 -10.14 -14.90
N PHE A 134 -1.26 -11.41 -14.62
CA PHE A 134 -2.51 -11.91 -14.05
C PHE A 134 -2.16 -12.61 -12.74
N THR A 135 -2.81 -12.19 -11.66
CA THR A 135 -2.54 -12.74 -10.32
C THR A 135 -3.84 -13.28 -9.76
N LEU A 136 -3.83 -14.56 -9.38
CA LEU A 136 -4.79 -15.12 -8.44
C LEU A 136 -4.22 -14.93 -7.04
N SER A 137 -4.94 -14.25 -6.15
CA SER A 137 -4.49 -13.92 -4.79
C SER A 137 -5.53 -14.27 -3.74
N SER A 138 -5.08 -14.56 -2.52
CA SER A 138 -5.94 -14.88 -1.38
C SER A 138 -5.31 -14.41 -0.08
N SER A 139 -5.76 -13.26 0.39
CA SER A 139 -5.26 -12.65 1.63
C SER A 139 -5.79 -13.36 2.87
N PRO A 140 -5.02 -13.46 3.96
CA PRO A 140 -5.49 -14.09 5.20
C PRO A 140 -6.56 -13.26 5.89
N ASN A 141 -7.42 -13.94 6.67
CA ASN A 141 -8.34 -13.29 7.59
C ASN A 141 -7.68 -13.14 8.97
N TYR A 142 -7.43 -11.91 9.43
CA TYR A 142 -6.72 -11.70 10.71
C TYR A 142 -7.59 -11.94 11.95
N PHE A 143 -8.91 -11.89 11.80
CA PHE A 143 -9.87 -12.27 12.84
C PHE A 143 -9.99 -13.80 12.98
N LEU A 144 -9.86 -14.53 11.87
CA LEU A 144 -9.89 -16.00 11.79
C LEU A 144 -8.61 -16.47 11.09
N PRO A 145 -7.44 -16.43 11.77
CA PRO A 145 -6.12 -16.58 11.15
C PRO A 145 -5.85 -17.94 10.49
N TRP A 146 -6.72 -18.92 10.70
CA TRP A 146 -6.72 -20.23 10.03
C TRP A 146 -7.53 -20.27 8.73
N VAL A 147 -8.08 -19.14 8.27
CA VAL A 147 -8.92 -19.02 7.07
C VAL A 147 -8.40 -17.90 6.18
N ASN A 148 -8.36 -18.14 4.86
CA ASN A 148 -8.13 -17.10 3.88
C ASN A 148 -9.44 -16.45 3.43
N LYS A 149 -9.37 -15.21 2.97
CA LYS A 149 -10.49 -14.52 2.32
C LYS A 149 -10.78 -15.17 0.96
N VAL A 150 -11.89 -14.77 0.34
CA VAL A 150 -12.25 -15.27 -0.99
C VAL A 150 -11.18 -14.87 -1.99
N ASP A 151 -10.78 -15.82 -2.84
CA ASP A 151 -9.81 -15.60 -3.90
C ASP A 151 -10.23 -14.46 -4.82
N ARG A 152 -9.24 -13.70 -5.27
CA ARG A 152 -9.43 -12.56 -6.18
C ARG A 152 -8.46 -12.66 -7.35
N GLU A 153 -9.01 -12.39 -8.52
CA GLU A 153 -8.21 -12.17 -9.73
C GLU A 153 -7.92 -10.68 -9.88
N SER A 154 -6.66 -10.35 -10.10
CA SER A 154 -6.21 -9.01 -10.45
C SER A 154 -5.33 -9.06 -11.69
N THR A 155 -5.17 -7.88 -12.31
CA THR A 155 -4.24 -7.69 -13.42
C THR A 155 -3.40 -6.46 -13.19
N GLY A 156 -2.14 -6.52 -13.61
CA GLY A 156 -1.21 -5.40 -13.60
C GLY A 156 -0.30 -5.44 -14.82
N SER A 157 0.71 -4.58 -14.79
CA SER A 157 1.73 -4.48 -15.83
C SER A 157 3.09 -4.87 -15.27
N GLY A 158 3.99 -5.29 -16.15
CA GLY A 158 5.41 -5.46 -15.85
C GLY A 158 6.23 -5.22 -17.10
N PHE A 159 7.54 -5.25 -16.98
CA PHE A 159 8.43 -5.15 -18.13
C PHE A 159 9.69 -5.97 -17.94
N VAL A 160 10.24 -6.44 -19.05
CA VAL A 160 11.48 -7.22 -19.05
C VAL A 160 12.69 -6.32 -18.78
N ILE A 161 13.53 -6.77 -17.86
CA ILE A 161 14.84 -6.19 -17.54
C ILE A 161 15.95 -7.22 -17.82
N PRO A 162 17.23 -6.81 -17.91
CA PRO A 162 18.33 -7.74 -18.15
C PRO A 162 18.40 -8.91 -17.15
N GLY A 163 18.82 -10.06 -17.66
CA GLY A 163 18.94 -11.31 -16.88
C GLY A 163 17.68 -12.16 -16.82
N LYS A 164 16.79 -12.08 -17.84
CA LYS A 164 15.54 -12.85 -17.94
C LYS A 164 14.65 -12.65 -16.71
N ARG A 165 14.42 -11.39 -16.35
CA ARG A 165 13.61 -10.97 -15.21
C ARG A 165 12.53 -10.00 -15.66
N ILE A 166 11.39 -10.02 -14.99
CA ILE A 166 10.30 -9.06 -15.17
C ILE A 166 10.22 -8.23 -13.91
N LEU A 167 10.26 -6.90 -14.03
CA LEU A 167 10.00 -5.99 -12.92
C LEU A 167 8.52 -5.59 -12.93
N THR A 168 7.92 -5.56 -11.75
CA THR A 168 6.54 -5.10 -11.52
C THR A 168 6.39 -4.50 -10.11
N ASN A 169 5.18 -4.13 -9.72
CA ASN A 169 4.90 -3.72 -8.34
C ASN A 169 4.65 -4.92 -7.41
N ALA A 170 5.01 -4.76 -6.14
CA ALA A 170 4.72 -5.76 -5.12
C ALA A 170 3.21 -5.93 -4.91
N HIS A 171 2.41 -4.86 -4.98
CA HIS A 171 0.96 -4.97 -4.81
C HIS A 171 0.25 -5.73 -5.94
N VAL A 172 0.87 -5.84 -7.13
CA VAL A 172 0.33 -6.64 -8.25
C VAL A 172 0.38 -8.13 -7.94
N VAL A 173 1.35 -8.57 -7.12
CA VAL A 173 1.59 -9.98 -6.77
C VAL A 173 1.46 -10.26 -5.27
N ALA A 174 0.86 -9.35 -4.50
CA ALA A 174 0.68 -9.53 -3.06
C ALA A 174 -0.35 -10.64 -2.77
N ASP A 175 -0.03 -11.50 -1.81
CA ASP A 175 -0.80 -12.67 -1.40
C ASP A 175 -1.11 -13.62 -2.56
N HIS A 176 -0.19 -13.73 -3.53
CA HIS A 176 -0.39 -14.53 -4.74
C HIS A 176 -0.44 -16.04 -4.43
N ILE A 177 -1.37 -16.72 -5.09
CA ILE A 177 -1.43 -18.18 -5.21
C ILE A 177 -0.84 -18.61 -6.54
N PHE A 178 -1.12 -17.86 -7.61
CA PHE A 178 -0.72 -18.20 -8.96
C PHE A 178 -0.54 -16.95 -9.81
N VAL A 179 0.55 -16.88 -10.57
CA VAL A 179 0.90 -15.74 -11.42
C VAL A 179 1.11 -16.19 -12.85
N LEU A 180 0.47 -15.49 -13.79
CA LEU A 180 0.67 -15.66 -15.23
C LEU A 180 1.13 -14.34 -15.85
N VAL A 181 1.93 -14.43 -16.90
CA VAL A 181 2.34 -13.28 -17.72
C VAL A 181 2.01 -13.51 -19.18
N ARG A 182 1.73 -12.43 -19.92
CA ARG A 182 1.44 -12.46 -21.35
C ARG A 182 2.17 -11.31 -22.06
N LYS A 183 2.87 -11.64 -23.14
CA LYS A 183 3.53 -10.67 -24.03
C LYS A 183 2.51 -9.82 -24.78
N HIS A 184 2.91 -8.63 -25.20
CA HIS A 184 2.14 -7.86 -26.17
C HIS A 184 1.97 -8.66 -27.47
N GLY A 185 0.81 -8.53 -28.14
CA GLY A 185 0.50 -9.24 -29.38
C GLY A 185 0.31 -10.77 -29.28
N SER A 186 0.60 -11.39 -28.13
CA SER A 186 0.46 -12.84 -27.94
C SER A 186 -0.81 -13.20 -27.17
N SER A 187 -1.47 -14.28 -27.56
CA SER A 187 -2.57 -14.90 -26.80
C SER A 187 -2.09 -15.86 -25.71
N THR A 188 -0.81 -16.25 -25.75
CA THR A 188 -0.25 -17.29 -24.86
C THR A 188 0.11 -16.70 -23.51
N LYS A 189 -0.41 -17.30 -22.45
CA LYS A 189 -0.04 -17.00 -21.05
C LYS A 189 1.01 -17.98 -20.58
N TYR A 190 2.02 -17.47 -19.89
CA TYR A 190 3.12 -18.25 -19.33
C TYR A 190 3.06 -18.19 -17.81
N LYS A 191 3.36 -19.30 -17.14
CA LYS A 191 3.48 -19.31 -15.67
C LYS A 191 4.70 -18.48 -15.27
N ALA A 192 4.50 -17.57 -14.33
CA ALA A 192 5.56 -16.80 -13.71
C ALA A 192 5.69 -17.19 -12.23
N GLU A 193 6.91 -17.10 -11.71
CA GLU A 193 7.21 -17.28 -10.30
C GLU A 193 7.75 -15.97 -9.72
N VAL A 194 7.37 -15.67 -8.48
CA VAL A 194 7.82 -14.48 -7.77
C VAL A 194 9.18 -14.77 -7.16
N GLN A 195 10.24 -14.19 -7.72
CA GLN A 195 11.62 -14.38 -7.25
C GLN A 195 11.91 -13.54 -6.00
N ALA A 196 11.44 -12.29 -5.97
CA ALA A 196 11.66 -11.39 -4.84
C ALA A 196 10.55 -10.35 -4.74
N VAL A 197 10.21 -9.94 -3.51
CA VAL A 197 9.21 -8.91 -3.23
C VAL A 197 9.74 -7.92 -2.20
N GLY A 198 9.71 -6.64 -2.53
CA GLY A 198 10.00 -5.53 -1.65
C GLY A 198 8.74 -4.69 -1.43
N HIS A 199 7.95 -5.03 -0.42
CA HIS A 199 6.71 -4.30 -0.11
C HIS A 199 6.97 -2.82 0.23
N GLU A 200 8.05 -2.51 0.96
CA GLU A 200 8.40 -1.14 1.36
C GLU A 200 8.59 -0.20 0.16
N CYS A 201 9.24 -0.67 -0.91
CA CYS A 201 9.39 0.06 -2.18
C CYS A 201 8.36 -0.29 -3.25
N ASP A 202 7.39 -1.15 -2.94
CA ASP A 202 6.39 -1.63 -3.88
C ASP A 202 6.97 -2.18 -5.20
N LEU A 203 8.01 -3.02 -5.11
CA LEU A 203 8.64 -3.67 -6.27
C LEU A 203 8.66 -5.19 -6.12
N ALA A 204 8.53 -5.91 -7.23
CA ALA A 204 8.69 -7.35 -7.28
C ALA A 204 9.42 -7.78 -8.56
N ILE A 205 10.16 -8.88 -8.46
CA ILE A 205 10.84 -9.52 -9.59
C ILE A 205 10.13 -10.84 -9.87
N LEU A 206 9.73 -11.04 -11.13
CA LEU A 206 9.19 -12.30 -11.62
C LEU A 206 10.18 -12.97 -12.59
N VAL A 207 10.13 -14.30 -12.61
CA VAL A 207 10.86 -15.15 -13.56
C VAL A 207 9.89 -16.08 -14.28
N VAL A 208 10.24 -16.50 -15.50
CA VAL A 208 9.46 -17.42 -16.33
C VAL A 208 10.39 -18.53 -16.79
N GLU A 209 10.03 -19.78 -16.47
CA GLU A 209 10.83 -20.96 -16.80
C GLU A 209 10.76 -21.33 -18.29
N ASP A 210 9.62 -21.09 -18.94
CA ASP A 210 9.43 -21.43 -20.36
C ASP A 210 10.25 -20.50 -21.26
N GLU A 211 11.29 -21.06 -21.89
CA GLU A 211 12.23 -20.32 -22.75
C GLU A 211 11.56 -19.61 -23.95
N LYS A 212 10.41 -20.12 -24.43
CA LYS A 212 9.65 -19.49 -25.52
C LYS A 212 9.10 -18.11 -25.15
N PHE A 213 8.94 -17.85 -23.85
CA PHE A 213 8.56 -16.53 -23.39
C PHE A 213 9.65 -15.51 -23.76
N TRP A 214 10.93 -15.87 -23.62
CA TRP A 214 12.08 -15.01 -23.83
C TRP A 214 12.51 -14.86 -25.30
N GLU A 215 11.90 -15.61 -26.22
CA GLU A 215 12.09 -15.42 -27.66
C GLU A 215 11.46 -14.09 -28.11
N ASP A 216 12.21 -13.34 -28.93
CA ASP A 216 11.79 -12.06 -29.55
C ASP A 216 11.38 -10.96 -28.54
N ILE A 217 11.95 -10.95 -27.33
CA ILE A 217 11.75 -9.88 -26.35
C ILE A 217 13.07 -9.19 -26.02
N ASN A 218 13.09 -7.86 -26.14
CA ASN A 218 14.24 -7.06 -25.76
C ASN A 218 14.09 -6.59 -24.31
N PRO A 219 15.14 -6.66 -23.47
CA PRO A 219 15.07 -6.08 -22.13
C PRO A 219 15.18 -4.55 -22.19
N LEU A 220 14.48 -3.87 -21.29
CA LEU A 220 14.63 -2.43 -21.11
C LEU A 220 15.76 -2.10 -20.14
N GLU A 221 16.53 -1.07 -20.47
CA GLU A 221 17.61 -0.58 -19.63
C GLU A 221 17.13 0.53 -18.68
N LEU A 222 17.65 0.51 -17.45
CA LEU A 222 17.39 1.54 -16.45
C LEU A 222 18.27 2.77 -16.73
N GLY A 223 17.64 3.95 -16.82
CA GLY A 223 18.30 5.23 -17.01
C GLY A 223 18.65 5.93 -15.69
N ASP A 224 18.53 7.25 -15.70
CA ASP A 224 18.75 8.14 -14.56
C ASP A 224 17.42 8.75 -14.07
N VAL A 225 17.47 9.43 -12.92
CA VAL A 225 16.31 10.19 -12.42
C VAL A 225 16.13 11.45 -13.27
N PRO A 226 14.96 11.65 -13.90
CA PRO A 226 14.68 12.78 -14.76
C PRO A 226 14.55 14.09 -13.96
N PHE A 227 14.79 15.21 -14.64
CA PHE A 227 14.60 16.55 -14.14
C PHE A 227 13.13 17.00 -14.29
N LEU A 228 12.77 18.05 -13.55
CA LEU A 228 11.47 18.70 -13.70
C LEU A 228 11.23 19.11 -15.15
N GLN A 229 9.98 18.97 -15.61
CA GLN A 229 9.49 19.28 -16.96
C GLN A 229 9.97 18.34 -18.08
N GLU A 230 10.82 17.34 -17.79
CA GLU A 230 11.18 16.34 -18.81
C GLU A 230 9.99 15.47 -19.16
N ALA A 231 9.87 15.14 -20.45
CA ALA A 231 8.79 14.33 -20.98
C ALA A 231 8.96 12.86 -20.61
N VAL A 232 7.88 12.24 -20.15
CA VAL A 232 7.83 10.85 -19.73
C VAL A 232 6.60 10.16 -20.33
N ALA A 233 6.78 8.91 -20.76
CA ALA A 233 5.71 8.05 -21.23
C ALA A 233 5.58 6.83 -20.32
N VAL A 234 4.37 6.56 -19.83
CA VAL A 234 4.05 5.36 -19.07
C VAL A 234 3.34 4.38 -19.99
N VAL A 235 3.87 3.16 -20.02
CA VAL A 235 3.37 2.07 -20.86
C VAL A 235 2.82 0.95 -19.96
N GLY A 236 1.62 0.45 -20.24
CA GLY A 236 1.02 -0.60 -19.44
C GLY A 236 -0.31 -1.11 -19.98
N TYR A 237 -0.99 -1.94 -19.21
CA TYR A 237 -2.29 -2.55 -19.53
C TYR A 237 -3.38 -2.04 -18.59
N PRO A 238 -4.27 -1.15 -19.04
CA PRO A 238 -5.33 -0.63 -18.19
C PRO A 238 -6.31 -1.73 -17.80
N GLN A 239 -6.95 -1.57 -16.65
CA GLN A 239 -7.92 -2.53 -16.13
C GLN A 239 -9.09 -2.73 -17.12
N GLY A 240 -9.45 -3.98 -17.36
CA GLY A 240 -10.57 -4.37 -18.23
C GLY A 240 -10.23 -4.43 -19.73
N GLY A 241 -9.04 -4.00 -20.16
CA GLY A 241 -8.58 -4.10 -21.54
C GLY A 241 -7.41 -5.08 -21.70
N ASP A 242 -7.28 -5.67 -22.89
CA ASP A 242 -6.15 -6.54 -23.26
C ASP A 242 -5.09 -5.85 -24.13
N ASN A 243 -5.42 -4.65 -24.61
CA ASN A 243 -4.51 -3.82 -25.38
C ASN A 243 -3.63 -2.99 -24.46
N ILE A 244 -2.42 -2.73 -24.94
CA ILE A 244 -1.47 -1.84 -24.31
C ILE A 244 -1.95 -0.38 -24.41
N SER A 245 -1.63 0.41 -23.40
CA SER A 245 -1.93 1.83 -23.30
C SER A 245 -0.65 2.60 -23.04
N VAL A 246 -0.53 3.76 -23.68
CA VAL A 246 0.57 4.69 -23.47
C VAL A 246 -0.03 6.01 -23.01
N THR A 247 0.44 6.51 -21.88
CA THR A 247 0.09 7.84 -21.36
C THR A 247 1.35 8.68 -21.30
N LYS A 248 1.26 9.92 -21.78
CA LYS A 248 2.39 10.85 -21.80
C LYS A 248 2.12 12.01 -20.88
N GLY A 249 3.19 12.50 -20.26
CA GLY A 249 3.17 13.67 -19.40
C GLY A 249 4.59 14.19 -19.20
N VAL A 250 4.77 14.98 -18.17
CA VAL A 250 6.05 15.52 -17.73
C VAL A 250 6.28 15.26 -16.25
N VAL A 251 7.54 15.31 -15.86
CA VAL A 251 7.93 15.28 -14.44
C VAL A 251 7.49 16.57 -13.76
N SER A 252 6.58 16.42 -12.80
CA SER A 252 6.01 17.54 -12.04
C SER A 252 6.74 17.80 -10.73
N ARG A 253 7.25 16.75 -10.07
CA ARG A 253 7.93 16.86 -8.77
C ARG A 253 8.81 15.64 -8.50
N VAL A 254 9.90 15.83 -7.77
CA VAL A 254 10.74 14.74 -7.25
C VAL A 254 10.88 14.94 -5.74
N GLU A 255 10.21 14.11 -4.94
CA GLU A 255 10.23 14.22 -3.48
C GLU A 255 9.96 12.90 -2.76
N PRO A 256 10.47 12.73 -1.53
CA PRO A 256 10.08 11.60 -0.68
C PRO A 256 8.58 11.60 -0.40
N THR A 257 7.89 10.54 -0.81
CA THR A 257 6.44 10.36 -0.68
C THR A 257 6.13 9.09 0.08
N GLN A 258 4.95 9.01 0.70
CA GLN A 258 4.49 7.80 1.37
C GLN A 258 4.03 6.75 0.35
N TYR A 259 4.70 5.60 0.34
CA TYR A 259 4.33 4.42 -0.41
C TYR A 259 3.21 3.71 0.33
N VAL A 260 1.99 3.73 -0.21
CA VAL A 260 0.81 3.21 0.52
C VAL A 260 0.92 1.70 0.77
N HIS A 261 1.42 0.94 -0.20
CA HIS A 261 1.60 -0.51 -0.04
C HIS A 261 2.66 -0.86 1.02
N GLY A 262 3.75 -0.10 1.06
CA GLY A 262 4.89 -0.36 1.93
C GLY A 262 4.86 0.34 3.28
N ALA A 263 3.92 1.27 3.49
CA ALA A 263 3.89 2.23 4.58
C ALA A 263 5.25 2.90 4.89
N SER A 264 6.06 3.09 3.85
CA SER A 264 7.41 3.63 3.93
C SER A 264 7.48 4.96 3.19
N GLN A 265 8.39 5.84 3.61
CA GLN A 265 8.62 7.10 2.91
C GLN A 265 9.91 7.00 2.11
N LEU A 266 9.79 6.96 0.79
CA LEU A 266 10.91 6.81 -0.14
C LEU A 266 10.80 7.84 -1.24
N LEU A 267 11.91 8.08 -1.96
CA LEU A 267 11.92 8.99 -3.09
C LEU A 267 10.91 8.53 -4.15
N ALA A 268 10.01 9.42 -4.57
CA ALA A 268 9.09 9.18 -5.67
C ALA A 268 9.18 10.33 -6.68
N ILE A 269 8.78 10.06 -7.91
CA ILE A 269 8.63 11.11 -8.93
C ILE A 269 7.15 11.24 -9.24
N GLN A 270 6.63 12.46 -9.08
CA GLN A 270 5.29 12.83 -9.52
C GLN A 270 5.32 13.21 -10.99
N ILE A 271 4.35 12.71 -11.74
CA ILE A 271 4.14 13.00 -13.16
C ILE A 271 2.69 13.45 -13.37
N ASP A 272 2.44 14.22 -14.42
CA ASP A 272 1.07 14.63 -14.81
C ASP A 272 0.42 13.69 -15.83
N ALA A 273 1.11 12.58 -16.18
CA ALA A 273 0.52 11.51 -16.95
C ALA A 273 -0.51 10.73 -16.10
N ALA A 274 -1.65 10.41 -16.69
CA ALA A 274 -2.66 9.61 -16.02
C ALA A 274 -2.18 8.17 -15.80
N ILE A 275 -1.95 7.78 -14.55
CA ILE A 275 -1.87 6.35 -14.20
C ILE A 275 -3.29 5.85 -13.98
N ASN A 276 -3.61 4.64 -14.41
CA ASN A 276 -4.89 4.01 -14.14
C ASN A 276 -4.65 2.63 -13.53
N PRO A 277 -5.60 2.08 -12.77
CA PRO A 277 -5.52 0.69 -12.35
C PRO A 277 -5.18 -0.22 -13.53
N GLY A 278 -4.23 -1.13 -13.33
CA GLY A 278 -3.68 -2.00 -14.38
C GLY A 278 -2.34 -1.52 -14.97
N ASN A 279 -2.12 -0.21 -15.11
CA ASN A 279 -0.82 0.33 -15.58
C ASN A 279 0.27 0.20 -14.50
N SER A 280 -0.11 0.02 -13.23
CA SER A 280 0.81 -0.23 -12.12
C SER A 280 1.72 -1.43 -12.44
N GLY A 281 3.01 -1.23 -12.24
CA GLY A 281 4.10 -2.14 -12.52
C GLY A 281 4.71 -1.95 -13.91
N GLY A 282 4.08 -1.18 -14.79
CA GLY A 282 4.60 -0.83 -16.11
C GLY A 282 5.74 0.21 -16.04
N PRO A 283 6.59 0.29 -17.08
CA PRO A 283 7.71 1.22 -17.13
C PRO A 283 7.25 2.65 -17.43
N ALA A 284 7.90 3.60 -16.79
CA ALA A 284 7.94 4.99 -17.19
C ALA A 284 9.24 5.25 -17.97
N ILE A 285 9.15 5.83 -19.16
CA ILE A 285 10.20 5.86 -20.17
C ILE A 285 10.49 7.29 -20.60
N MET A 286 11.77 7.60 -20.72
CA MET A 286 12.30 8.85 -21.26
C MET A 286 13.43 8.52 -22.25
N GLY A 287 13.28 8.95 -23.50
CA GLY A 287 14.14 8.43 -24.57
C GLY A 287 13.98 6.91 -24.68
N ASP A 288 15.09 6.17 -24.75
CA ASP A 288 15.16 4.70 -24.79
C ASP A 288 15.32 4.04 -23.40
N LYS A 289 15.27 4.81 -22.31
CA LYS A 289 15.54 4.32 -20.95
C LYS A 289 14.34 4.36 -20.03
N VAL A 290 14.29 3.41 -19.11
CA VAL A 290 13.32 3.39 -18.01
C VAL A 290 13.78 4.34 -16.91
N VAL A 291 12.94 5.32 -16.59
CA VAL A 291 13.14 6.30 -15.51
C VAL A 291 12.38 5.96 -14.24
N GLY A 292 11.46 4.99 -14.30
CA GLY A 292 10.79 4.47 -13.12
C GLY A 292 9.74 3.40 -13.40
N VAL A 293 9.08 2.94 -12.33
CA VAL A 293 7.93 2.01 -12.39
C VAL A 293 6.66 2.75 -11.97
N ALA A 294 5.62 2.75 -12.80
CA ALA A 294 4.32 3.33 -12.42
C ALA A 294 3.71 2.53 -11.26
N PHE A 295 3.19 3.18 -10.22
CA PHE A 295 2.63 2.43 -9.07
C PHE A 295 1.34 3.00 -8.49
N GLN A 296 1.28 4.29 -8.17
CA GLN A 296 0.20 4.88 -7.39
C GLN A 296 -0.32 6.20 -7.97
N ASN A 297 -1.61 6.46 -7.72
CA ASN A 297 -2.23 7.79 -7.85
C ASN A 297 -2.60 8.36 -6.49
N LEU A 298 -2.65 9.68 -6.40
CA LEU A 298 -3.29 10.35 -5.27
C LEU A 298 -4.82 10.28 -5.43
N SER A 299 -5.51 9.54 -4.55
CA SER A 299 -6.97 9.41 -4.60
C SER A 299 -7.66 10.77 -4.51
N GLY A 300 -8.52 11.08 -5.49
CA GLY A 300 -9.28 12.33 -5.52
C GLY A 300 -8.55 13.51 -6.18
N ALA A 301 -7.32 13.32 -6.67
CA ALA A 301 -6.64 14.28 -7.54
C ALA A 301 -6.65 13.78 -9.00
N GLU A 302 -6.90 14.69 -9.92
CA GLU A 302 -6.79 14.43 -11.36
C GLU A 302 -5.36 14.70 -11.83
N ASN A 303 -4.85 13.91 -12.77
CA ASN A 303 -3.53 14.08 -13.39
C ASN A 303 -2.36 14.15 -12.38
N ILE A 304 -2.42 13.33 -11.33
CA ILE A 304 -1.31 13.12 -10.39
C ILE A 304 -1.00 11.63 -10.34
N GLY A 305 0.03 11.24 -11.08
CA GLY A 305 0.62 9.91 -11.06
C GLY A 305 1.96 9.91 -10.33
N TYR A 306 2.33 8.76 -9.75
CA TYR A 306 3.65 8.56 -9.17
C TYR A 306 4.37 7.37 -9.81
N ILE A 307 5.68 7.53 -9.99
CA ILE A 307 6.59 6.48 -10.43
C ILE A 307 7.69 6.25 -9.37
N ILE A 308 8.08 4.99 -9.22
CA ILE A 308 9.19 4.55 -8.38
C ILE A 308 10.48 4.83 -9.14
N PRO A 309 11.38 5.71 -8.66
CA PRO A 309 12.52 6.17 -9.42
C PRO A 309 13.65 5.14 -9.46
N VAL A 310 14.50 5.23 -10.48
CA VAL A 310 15.61 4.30 -10.70
C VAL A 310 16.51 4.05 -9.47
N PRO A 311 16.89 5.03 -8.62
CA PRO A 311 17.70 4.75 -7.44
C PRO A 311 17.06 3.74 -6.49
N VAL A 312 15.74 3.83 -6.29
CA VAL A 312 14.98 2.87 -5.47
C VAL A 312 14.96 1.50 -6.14
N ILE A 313 14.76 1.46 -7.47
CA ILE A 313 14.81 0.22 -8.26
C ILE A 313 16.19 -0.45 -8.15
N ARG A 314 17.27 0.31 -8.32
CA ARG A 314 18.65 -0.20 -8.22
C ARG A 314 18.98 -0.69 -6.83
N HIS A 315 18.55 0.02 -5.78
CA HIS A 315 18.71 -0.43 -4.39
C HIS A 315 18.00 -1.77 -4.15
N PHE A 316 16.76 -1.90 -4.62
CA PHE A 316 16.00 -3.15 -4.55
C PHE A 316 16.69 -4.30 -5.30
N ILE A 317 17.05 -4.10 -6.57
CA ILE A 317 17.71 -5.14 -7.40
C ILE A 317 19.04 -5.56 -6.79
N ALA A 318 19.89 -4.60 -6.40
CA ALA A 318 21.19 -4.89 -5.81
C ALA A 318 21.05 -5.65 -4.48
N GLY A 319 20.10 -5.27 -3.63
CA GLY A 319 19.84 -5.99 -2.37
C GLY A 319 19.42 -7.45 -2.58
N VAL A 320 18.58 -7.69 -3.59
CA VAL A 320 18.14 -9.05 -3.98
C VAL A 320 19.31 -9.85 -4.57
N GLU A 321 20.13 -9.25 -5.44
CA GLU A 321 21.29 -9.92 -6.03
C GLU A 321 22.37 -10.27 -5.01
N GLU A 322 22.62 -9.39 -4.04
CA GLU A 322 23.67 -9.58 -3.02
C GLU A 322 23.27 -10.62 -1.95
N SER A 323 22.00 -10.67 -1.56
CA SER A 323 21.55 -11.49 -0.42
C SER A 323 20.62 -12.66 -0.79
N GLY A 324 20.20 -12.74 -2.05
CA GLY A 324 19.18 -13.66 -2.53
C GLY A 324 17.75 -13.31 -2.09
N ASN A 325 17.56 -12.26 -1.27
CA ASN A 325 16.26 -11.85 -0.73
C ASN A 325 16.15 -10.33 -0.64
N TYR A 326 14.94 -9.81 -0.44
CA TYR A 326 14.78 -8.39 -0.14
C TYR A 326 15.18 -8.07 1.30
N VAL A 327 16.05 -7.07 1.48
CA VAL A 327 16.64 -6.72 2.79
C VAL A 327 16.02 -5.49 3.47
N GLY A 328 15.15 -4.73 2.80
CA GLY A 328 14.53 -3.53 3.38
C GLY A 328 15.35 -2.24 3.23
N PHE A 329 14.76 -1.10 3.59
CA PHE A 329 15.44 0.20 3.66
C PHE A 329 15.98 0.48 5.06
N CYS A 330 17.14 1.15 5.11
CA CYS A 330 17.76 1.51 6.37
C CYS A 330 17.00 2.64 7.09
N SER A 331 17.04 2.62 8.42
CA SER A 331 16.54 3.71 9.26
C SER A 331 17.51 4.00 10.40
N MET A 332 17.65 5.28 10.76
CA MET A 332 18.37 5.69 11.96
C MET A 332 17.49 5.55 13.23
N GLY A 333 16.17 5.35 13.04
CA GLY A 333 15.21 5.14 14.12
C GLY A 333 14.92 6.41 14.92
N LEU A 334 14.94 7.58 14.27
CA LEU A 334 14.71 8.86 14.94
C LEU A 334 13.35 9.44 14.60
N SER A 335 12.78 10.22 15.53
CA SER A 335 11.79 11.24 15.20
C SER A 335 12.42 12.60 15.46
N CYS A 336 12.31 13.49 14.47
CA CYS A 336 12.96 14.79 14.50
C CYS A 336 11.93 15.93 14.41
N GLN A 337 12.27 17.05 15.03
CA GLN A 337 11.51 18.29 14.95
C GLN A 337 12.31 19.35 14.18
N PRO A 338 11.72 20.02 13.18
CA PRO A 338 12.32 21.19 12.53
C PRO A 338 12.60 22.34 13.52
N VAL A 339 13.77 22.96 13.42
CA VAL A 339 14.23 24.06 14.30
C VAL A 339 14.10 25.45 13.63
N LYS A 340 12.96 25.70 12.98
CA LYS A 340 12.69 26.96 12.28
C LYS A 340 12.59 28.18 13.21
N ASN A 341 12.15 27.98 14.45
CA ASN A 341 12.01 29.05 15.43
C ASN A 341 13.37 29.49 16.00
N VAL A 342 13.67 30.78 15.93
CA VAL A 342 14.96 31.33 16.41
C VAL A 342 15.18 31.16 17.91
N HIS A 343 14.13 31.25 18.73
CA HIS A 343 14.26 31.05 20.18
C HIS A 343 14.58 29.60 20.54
N LEU A 344 14.02 28.63 19.79
CA LEU A 344 14.40 27.22 19.93
C LEU A 344 15.89 27.02 19.63
N ARG A 345 16.38 27.61 18.54
CA ARG A 345 17.80 27.55 18.18
C ARG A 345 18.71 28.19 19.23
N ASN A 346 18.33 29.38 19.72
CA ASN A 346 19.07 30.08 20.75
C ASN A 346 19.10 29.31 22.08
N TYR A 347 18.00 28.68 22.46
CA TYR A 347 17.91 27.85 23.67
C TYR A 347 18.95 26.71 23.64
N PHE A 348 19.09 26.05 22.48
CA PHE A 348 20.07 25.00 22.26
C PHE A 348 21.47 25.50 21.87
N ARG A 349 21.72 26.82 21.95
CA ARG A 349 23.02 27.46 21.67
C ARG A 349 23.52 27.18 20.25
N MET A 350 22.61 27.07 19.27
CA MET A 350 22.99 26.97 17.87
C MET A 350 23.62 28.30 17.42
N GLY A 351 24.79 28.24 16.79
CA GLY A 351 25.40 29.39 16.13
C GLY A 351 24.51 29.93 14.99
N PRO A 352 24.71 31.18 14.55
CA PRO A 352 23.88 31.81 13.51
C PRO A 352 23.89 31.05 12.18
N GLU A 353 25.02 30.42 11.83
CA GLU A 353 25.21 29.61 10.62
C GLU A 353 24.88 28.13 10.83
N CYS A 354 24.60 27.71 12.07
CA CYS A 354 24.28 26.32 12.36
C CYS A 354 22.85 26.02 11.93
N THR A 355 22.67 24.92 11.20
CA THR A 355 21.36 24.39 10.82
C THR A 355 21.22 22.94 11.24
N GLY A 356 20.00 22.47 11.47
CA GLY A 356 19.78 21.06 11.77
C GLY A 356 18.35 20.69 12.13
N VAL A 357 18.17 19.54 12.76
CA VAL A 357 16.88 19.08 13.30
C VAL A 357 17.02 18.52 14.70
N LEU A 358 16.04 18.78 15.56
CA LEU A 358 16.05 18.37 16.97
C LEU A 358 15.55 16.92 17.12
N VAL A 359 16.31 16.07 17.81
CA VAL A 359 15.91 14.69 18.11
C VAL A 359 14.86 14.68 19.23
N THR A 360 13.65 14.19 18.94
CA THR A 360 12.54 14.11 19.90
C THR A 360 12.24 12.70 20.38
N LYS A 361 12.62 11.69 19.60
CA LYS A 361 12.43 10.27 19.94
C LYS A 361 13.51 9.43 19.27
N ILE A 362 13.93 8.36 19.95
CA ILE A 362 14.89 7.40 19.44
C ILE A 362 14.33 5.99 19.62
N ASN A 363 14.43 5.16 18.58
CA ASN A 363 14.06 3.77 18.62
C ASN A 363 15.06 2.98 19.49
N PRO A 364 14.63 2.31 20.58
CA PRO A 364 15.54 1.55 21.44
C PRO A 364 16.34 0.46 20.74
N LEU A 365 15.87 -0.01 19.58
CA LEU A 365 16.54 -1.03 18.79
C LEU A 365 17.50 -0.46 17.73
N SER A 366 17.57 0.86 17.52
CA SER A 366 18.53 1.44 16.58
C SER A 366 19.90 1.64 17.22
N ASP A 367 20.95 1.67 16.40
CA ASP A 367 22.31 1.95 16.90
C ASP A 367 22.42 3.37 17.49
N ALA A 368 21.66 4.30 16.91
CA ALA A 368 21.57 5.69 17.37
C ALA A 368 21.15 5.79 18.84
N TYR A 369 20.38 4.84 19.39
CA TYR A 369 19.98 4.84 20.81
C TYR A 369 21.16 4.83 21.78
N ARG A 370 22.28 4.23 21.38
CA ARG A 370 23.49 4.15 22.24
C ARG A 370 24.25 5.48 22.24
N MET A 371 24.27 6.18 21.11
CA MET A 371 25.16 7.33 20.86
C MET A 371 24.43 8.68 21.01
N LEU A 372 23.23 8.78 20.43
CA LEU A 372 22.41 9.99 20.43
C LEU A 372 21.55 10.08 21.69
N ARG A 373 21.09 11.29 21.98
CA ARG A 373 20.17 11.61 23.08
C ARG A 373 19.00 12.43 22.53
N ILE A 374 17.87 12.34 23.24
CA ILE A 374 16.81 13.33 23.07
C ILE A 374 17.44 14.70 23.35
N ASP A 375 17.02 15.71 22.58
CA ASP A 375 17.53 17.07 22.57
C ASP A 375 18.87 17.31 21.85
N ASP A 376 19.48 16.28 21.27
CA ASP A 376 20.55 16.49 20.28
C ASP A 376 19.98 17.19 19.03
N ILE A 377 20.74 18.09 18.42
CA ILE A 377 20.41 18.64 17.10
C ILE A 377 21.32 18.02 16.06
N ILE A 378 20.76 17.32 15.09
CA ILE A 378 21.52 16.73 13.99
C ILE A 378 21.86 17.83 12.99
N LEU A 379 23.16 18.07 12.81
CA LEU A 379 23.70 19.12 11.95
C LEU A 379 24.01 18.61 10.54
N SER A 380 24.57 17.40 10.43
CA SER A 380 24.90 16.80 9.13
C SER A 380 24.86 15.28 9.15
N PHE A 381 24.67 14.70 7.97
CA PHE A 381 24.75 13.27 7.72
C PHE A 381 25.71 13.02 6.56
N ASP A 382 26.76 12.22 6.78
CA ASP A 382 27.88 11.98 5.85
C ASP A 382 28.44 13.26 5.23
N GLY A 383 28.71 14.26 6.07
CA GLY A 383 29.18 15.57 5.65
C GLY A 383 28.14 16.47 4.98
N VAL A 384 26.95 15.97 4.64
CA VAL A 384 25.86 16.76 4.02
C VAL A 384 25.12 17.55 5.12
N PRO A 385 25.12 18.90 5.08
CA PRO A 385 24.46 19.71 6.09
C PRO A 385 22.93 19.61 5.99
N ILE A 386 22.27 19.51 7.14
CA ILE A 386 20.81 19.43 7.26
C ILE A 386 20.28 20.82 7.61
N ALA A 387 19.32 21.32 6.85
CA ALA A 387 18.69 22.61 7.11
C ALA A 387 17.67 22.56 8.27
N ASN A 388 17.27 23.74 8.75
CA ASN A 388 16.32 23.91 9.87
C ASN A 388 14.93 23.32 9.63
N ASP A 389 14.60 22.98 8.38
CA ASP A 389 13.36 22.33 7.97
C ASP A 389 13.50 20.81 7.80
N GLY A 390 14.68 20.25 8.03
CA GLY A 390 14.99 18.83 7.85
C GLY A 390 15.37 18.44 6.42
N THR A 391 15.56 19.40 5.53
CA THR A 391 15.96 19.12 4.15
C THR A 391 17.46 19.19 3.94
N ILE A 392 17.94 18.48 2.92
CA ILE A 392 19.29 18.55 2.35
C ILE A 392 19.23 19.06 0.91
N THR A 393 20.35 19.56 0.41
CA THR A 393 20.49 19.86 -1.03
C THR A 393 20.55 18.55 -1.82
N PHE A 394 19.71 18.40 -2.83
CA PHE A 394 19.63 17.17 -3.64
C PHE A 394 20.33 17.34 -4.99
N ARG A 395 19.76 18.15 -5.88
CA ARG A 395 20.27 18.42 -7.23
C ARG A 395 19.91 19.83 -7.64
N ASN A 396 20.83 20.55 -8.28
CA ASN A 396 20.63 21.95 -8.67
C ASN A 396 20.08 22.77 -7.47
N ASN A 397 18.86 23.28 -7.59
CA ASN A 397 18.17 24.05 -6.55
C ASN A 397 17.11 23.24 -5.78
N GLU A 398 17.04 21.92 -5.98
CA GLU A 398 16.08 21.04 -5.33
C GLU A 398 16.56 20.60 -3.94
N ARG A 399 15.59 20.44 -3.03
CA ARG A 399 15.82 20.01 -1.66
C ARG A 399 14.85 18.89 -1.29
N ILE A 400 15.34 17.88 -0.59
CA ILE A 400 14.55 16.72 -0.12
C ILE A 400 14.86 16.44 1.35
N THR A 401 14.06 15.62 2.02
CA THR A 401 14.32 15.27 3.42
C THR A 401 15.63 14.48 3.56
N PHE A 402 16.36 14.69 4.67
CA PHE A 402 17.61 13.97 4.92
C PHE A 402 17.41 12.45 5.07
N ASP A 403 16.19 12.00 5.39
CA ASP A 403 15.82 10.57 5.43
C ASP A 403 16.13 9.84 4.12
N HIS A 404 16.14 10.54 2.98
CA HIS A 404 16.56 9.96 1.70
C HIS A 404 18.00 9.43 1.75
N LEU A 405 18.93 10.17 2.36
CA LEU A 405 20.32 9.73 2.50
C LEU A 405 20.40 8.48 3.38
N VAL A 406 19.58 8.41 4.42
CA VAL A 406 19.51 7.27 5.35
C VAL A 406 18.94 6.04 4.65
N SER A 407 17.84 6.18 3.91
CA SER A 407 17.17 5.05 3.25
C SER A 407 18.04 4.41 2.17
N MET A 408 18.83 5.22 1.46
CA MET A 408 19.67 4.75 0.35
C MET A 408 20.94 3.99 0.79
N LYS A 409 21.24 3.96 2.09
CA LYS A 409 22.35 3.17 2.64
C LYS A 409 22.07 1.67 2.56
N LYS A 410 23.13 0.87 2.43
CA LYS A 410 23.00 -0.59 2.53
C LYS A 410 22.89 -1.01 4.00
N PRO A 411 22.19 -2.10 4.30
CA PRO A 411 22.14 -2.65 5.65
C PRO A 411 23.54 -2.89 6.21
N ASN A 412 23.75 -2.50 7.46
CA ASN A 412 25.00 -2.56 8.20
C ASN A 412 26.09 -1.56 7.80
N GLU A 413 25.85 -0.66 6.85
CA GLU A 413 26.74 0.48 6.62
C GLU A 413 26.76 1.43 7.82
N THR A 414 27.86 2.15 7.97
CA THR A 414 27.99 3.22 8.96
C THR A 414 27.84 4.57 8.27
N ALA A 415 27.25 5.53 8.99
CA ALA A 415 27.12 6.91 8.58
C ALA A 415 27.72 7.83 9.62
N GLU A 416 28.41 8.86 9.16
CA GLU A 416 28.94 9.92 10.00
C GLU A 416 27.83 10.94 10.30
N VAL A 417 27.51 11.11 11.58
CA VAL A 417 26.46 12.03 12.02
C VAL A 417 27.08 13.06 12.97
N ARG A 418 27.05 14.33 12.57
CA ARG A 418 27.44 15.44 13.44
C ARG A 418 26.22 15.99 14.13
N VAL A 419 26.32 16.19 15.44
CA VAL A 419 25.24 16.73 16.27
C VAL A 419 25.75 17.86 17.16
N LEU A 420 24.85 18.77 17.52
CA LEU A 420 25.06 19.74 18.58
C LEU A 420 24.44 19.19 19.88
N ARG A 421 25.25 19.09 20.93
CA ARG A 421 24.81 18.68 22.27
C ARG A 421 25.32 19.69 23.29
N ASN A 422 24.42 20.32 24.04
CA ASN A 422 24.77 21.35 25.03
C ASN A 422 25.59 22.55 24.49
N GLY A 423 25.53 22.79 23.18
CA GLY A 423 26.32 23.83 22.49
C GLY A 423 27.67 23.36 21.96
N GLU A 424 28.02 22.08 22.13
CA GLU A 424 29.26 21.49 21.59
C GLU A 424 28.93 20.57 20.40
N GLU A 425 29.73 20.66 19.34
CA GLU A 425 29.63 19.76 18.19
C GLU A 425 30.31 18.42 18.50
N ILE A 426 29.59 17.33 18.28
CA ILE A 426 30.06 15.96 18.50
C ILE A 426 29.78 15.15 17.25
N GLN A 427 30.73 14.31 16.87
CA GLN A 427 30.61 13.42 15.73
C GLN A 427 30.46 11.96 16.19
N PHE A 428 29.51 11.25 15.59
CA PHE A 428 29.26 9.83 15.83
C PHE A 428 29.30 9.05 14.53
N CYS A 429 29.74 7.80 14.58
CA CYS A 429 29.58 6.84 13.49
C CYS A 429 28.46 5.87 13.84
N ILE A 430 27.30 6.03 13.20
CA ILE A 430 26.09 5.27 13.50
C ILE A 430 25.90 4.18 12.45
N LYS A 431 25.74 2.93 12.89
CA LYS A 431 25.41 1.81 12.04
C LYS A 431 23.92 1.82 11.68
N LEU A 432 23.62 1.68 10.40
CA LEU A 432 22.26 1.75 9.88
C LEU A 432 21.78 0.36 9.46
N PHE A 433 20.51 0.08 9.75
CA PHE A 433 19.84 -1.16 9.36
C PHE A 433 18.32 -0.95 9.34
N PRO A 434 17.57 -1.79 8.62
CA PRO A 434 16.12 -1.79 8.66
C PRO A 434 15.59 -2.04 10.08
N LEU A 435 14.58 -1.25 10.49
CA LEU A 435 13.97 -1.35 11.82
C LEU A 435 12.56 -1.89 11.71
N LYS A 436 12.28 -2.98 12.44
CA LYS A 436 10.94 -3.56 12.51
C LYS A 436 10.07 -2.81 13.52
N PRO A 437 8.85 -2.39 13.16
CA PRO A 437 7.92 -1.79 14.11
C PRO A 437 7.43 -2.83 15.13
N LEU A 438 7.03 -2.38 16.32
CA LEU A 438 6.44 -3.27 17.35
C LEU A 438 5.11 -3.88 16.87
N VAL A 439 4.31 -3.08 16.18
CA VAL A 439 3.06 -3.50 15.54
C VAL A 439 3.27 -3.38 14.03
N PRO A 440 3.40 -4.52 13.30
CA PRO A 440 3.56 -4.53 11.85
C PRO A 440 2.44 -3.76 11.14
N VAL A 441 2.83 -2.88 10.21
CA VAL A 441 1.88 -2.04 9.44
C VAL A 441 1.24 -2.82 8.30
N HIS A 442 2.03 -3.67 7.64
CA HIS A 442 1.58 -4.61 6.61
C HIS A 442 2.24 -5.97 6.82
N GLN A 443 1.56 -7.04 6.39
CA GLN A 443 2.03 -8.43 6.43
C GLN A 443 1.48 -9.19 5.23
N PHE A 444 1.97 -8.84 4.05
CA PHE A 444 1.66 -9.56 2.82
C PHE A 444 2.49 -10.83 2.73
N ASP A 445 2.02 -11.79 1.93
CA ASP A 445 2.70 -13.04 1.58
C ASP A 445 3.08 -13.90 2.79
N LYS A 446 2.44 -13.63 3.94
CA LYS A 446 2.66 -14.33 5.20
C LYS A 446 1.35 -14.59 5.91
N LEU A 447 1.13 -15.84 6.32
CA LEU A 447 0.00 -16.19 7.18
C LEU A 447 0.20 -15.63 8.61
N PRO A 448 -0.86 -15.09 9.24
CA PRO A 448 -0.79 -14.57 10.59
C PRO A 448 -0.54 -15.69 11.60
N SER A 449 0.40 -15.45 12.52
CA SER A 449 0.65 -16.38 13.62
C SER A 449 -0.56 -16.46 14.55
N TYR A 450 -0.92 -17.66 15.01
CA TYR A 450 -1.98 -17.85 15.99
C TYR A 450 -1.74 -19.09 16.86
N TYR A 451 -2.29 -19.05 18.08
CA TYR A 451 -2.29 -20.16 19.01
C TYR A 451 -3.65 -20.24 19.72
N ILE A 452 -4.24 -21.42 19.80
CA ILE A 452 -5.54 -21.68 20.43
C ILE A 452 -5.32 -22.63 21.59
N PHE A 453 -5.77 -22.21 22.78
CA PHE A 453 -5.74 -23.03 23.99
C PHE A 453 -7.07 -22.90 24.74
N ALA A 454 -7.79 -24.01 24.93
CA ALA A 454 -9.12 -24.06 25.53
C ALA A 454 -10.12 -23.07 24.92
N GLY A 455 -10.03 -22.86 23.60
CA GLY A 455 -10.86 -21.91 22.87
C GLY A 455 -10.41 -20.46 22.96
N LEU A 456 -9.43 -20.11 23.79
CA LEU A 456 -8.79 -18.79 23.79
C LEU A 456 -7.94 -18.66 22.53
N VAL A 457 -8.25 -17.68 21.67
CA VAL A 457 -7.51 -17.45 20.42
C VAL A 457 -6.52 -16.33 20.62
N PHE A 458 -5.23 -16.64 20.52
CA PHE A 458 -4.14 -15.68 20.65
C PHE A 458 -3.54 -15.36 19.29
N THR A 459 -3.22 -14.08 19.07
CA THR A 459 -2.60 -13.58 17.83
C THR A 459 -1.73 -12.36 18.16
N PRO A 460 -0.66 -12.04 17.41
CA PRO A 460 0.04 -10.78 17.60
C PRO A 460 -0.85 -9.63 17.10
N LEU A 461 -0.83 -8.50 17.79
CA LEU A 461 -1.43 -7.27 17.29
C LEU A 461 -0.64 -6.78 16.08
N THR A 462 -1.35 -6.62 14.96
CA THR A 462 -0.84 -6.06 13.71
C THR A 462 -1.84 -5.00 13.21
N GLN A 463 -1.42 -4.06 12.38
CA GLN A 463 -2.38 -3.14 11.75
C GLN A 463 -3.33 -3.87 10.79
N PRO A 464 -2.92 -4.90 10.03
CA PRO A 464 -3.87 -5.72 9.27
C PRO A 464 -4.99 -6.35 10.13
N TYR A 465 -4.71 -6.73 11.39
CA TYR A 465 -5.77 -7.12 12.32
C TYR A 465 -6.75 -5.98 12.59
N LEU A 466 -6.26 -4.75 12.76
CA LEU A 466 -7.12 -3.57 12.93
C LEU A 466 -7.86 -3.21 11.64
N HIS A 467 -7.29 -3.46 10.46
CA HIS A 467 -7.94 -3.21 9.18
C HIS A 467 -9.17 -4.10 8.93
N GLU A 468 -9.32 -5.22 9.66
CA GLU A 468 -10.55 -6.05 9.60
C GLU A 468 -11.80 -5.31 10.10
N TYR A 469 -11.67 -4.18 10.80
CA TYR A 469 -12.79 -3.31 11.17
C TYR A 469 -13.27 -2.40 10.03
N GLY A 470 -12.73 -2.56 8.82
CA GLY A 470 -13.13 -1.86 7.59
C GLY A 470 -12.32 -0.60 7.30
N ASP A 471 -12.75 0.15 6.28
CA ASP A 471 -12.01 1.32 5.77
C ASP A 471 -11.80 2.42 6.83
N ASP A 472 -12.73 2.54 7.78
CA ASP A 472 -12.67 3.49 8.91
C ASP A 472 -12.13 2.84 10.20
N TRP A 473 -11.24 1.85 10.05
CA TRP A 473 -10.69 1.08 11.18
C TRP A 473 -10.15 1.95 12.30
N TYR A 474 -9.58 3.12 11.97
CA TYR A 474 -9.03 4.04 12.97
C TYR A 474 -10.09 4.48 14.00
N ASN A 475 -11.34 4.65 13.55
CA ASN A 475 -12.45 5.06 14.40
C ASN A 475 -13.28 3.87 14.90
N SER A 476 -13.35 2.77 14.16
CA SER A 476 -14.17 1.60 14.49
C SER A 476 -13.45 0.54 15.34
N SER A 477 -12.12 0.46 15.27
CA SER A 477 -11.35 -0.50 16.07
C SER A 477 -11.12 -0.01 17.52
N PRO A 478 -10.78 -0.92 18.47
CA PRO A 478 -10.62 -0.55 19.87
C PRO A 478 -9.50 0.48 20.07
N ARG A 479 -9.87 1.69 20.53
CA ARG A 479 -8.92 2.82 20.73
C ARG A 479 -7.64 2.45 21.46
N ARG A 480 -7.73 1.56 22.45
CA ARG A 480 -6.59 1.07 23.24
C ARG A 480 -5.58 0.27 22.40
N LEU A 481 -6.05 -0.52 21.43
CA LEU A 481 -5.20 -1.23 20.48
C LEU A 481 -4.64 -0.27 19.43
N CYS A 482 -5.45 0.66 18.91
CA CYS A 482 -4.98 1.69 17.96
C CYS A 482 -3.83 2.51 18.56
N GLU A 483 -3.98 2.95 19.82
CA GLU A 483 -2.94 3.72 20.49
C GLU A 483 -1.62 2.94 20.61
N LYS A 484 -1.70 1.65 20.94
CA LYS A 484 -0.52 0.78 20.98
C LYS A 484 0.11 0.64 19.59
N ALA A 485 -0.70 0.41 18.56
CA ALA A 485 -0.26 0.24 17.18
C ALA A 485 0.47 1.47 16.63
N LEU A 486 0.02 2.68 16.98
CA LEU A 486 0.53 3.92 16.40
C LEU A 486 1.67 4.57 17.19
N ARG A 487 1.77 4.31 18.50
CA ARG A 487 2.69 5.09 19.38
C ARG A 487 3.82 4.28 20.00
N LYS A 488 3.62 2.98 20.23
CA LYS A 488 4.58 2.16 20.99
C LYS A 488 5.73 1.71 20.09
N LEU A 489 6.93 1.75 20.66
CA LEU A 489 8.15 1.23 20.05
C LEU A 489 8.56 -0.08 20.69
N PRO A 490 9.26 -0.95 19.96
CA PRO A 490 9.80 -2.17 20.53
C PRO A 490 10.92 -1.83 21.51
N LYS A 491 11.00 -2.60 22.59
CA LYS A 491 12.06 -2.50 23.60
C LYS A 491 13.10 -3.61 23.46
N ARG A 492 12.71 -4.74 22.85
CA ARG A 492 13.56 -5.91 22.63
C ARG A 492 13.38 -6.42 21.20
N PRO A 493 14.43 -6.98 20.58
CA PRO A 493 14.29 -7.67 19.29
C PRO A 493 13.21 -8.75 19.35
N GLY A 494 12.38 -8.85 18.31
CA GLY A 494 11.33 -9.87 18.23
C GLY A 494 10.15 -9.69 19.19
N GLN A 495 10.07 -8.58 19.92
CA GLN A 495 8.94 -8.29 20.80
C GLN A 495 7.64 -8.17 19.99
N GLN A 496 6.56 -8.80 20.48
CA GLN A 496 5.21 -8.65 19.93
C GLN A 496 4.22 -8.30 21.04
N LEU A 497 3.15 -7.60 20.68
CA LEU A 497 2.00 -7.42 21.56
C LEU A 497 1.01 -8.55 21.31
N VAL A 498 1.04 -9.59 22.14
CA VAL A 498 0.12 -10.71 22.01
C VAL A 498 -1.24 -10.35 22.58
N ILE A 499 -2.31 -10.55 21.81
CA ILE A 499 -3.69 -10.30 22.21
C ILE A 499 -4.49 -11.60 22.24
N LEU A 500 -5.41 -11.71 23.20
CA LEU A 500 -6.57 -12.59 23.11
C LEU A 500 -7.53 -11.95 22.11
N SER A 501 -7.62 -12.45 20.88
CA SER A 501 -8.51 -11.88 19.86
C SER A 501 -9.97 -12.21 20.14
N ARG A 502 -10.25 -13.42 20.64
CA ARG A 502 -11.60 -13.91 20.99
C ARG A 502 -11.55 -15.19 21.81
N VAL A 503 -12.71 -15.57 22.32
CA VAL A 503 -12.97 -16.87 22.95
C VAL A 503 -13.95 -17.68 22.12
N LEU A 504 -13.54 -18.88 21.72
CA LEU A 504 -14.41 -19.90 21.13
C LEU A 504 -15.15 -20.60 22.27
N MET A 505 -16.43 -20.25 22.44
CA MET A 505 -17.26 -20.73 23.54
C MET A 505 -17.28 -22.27 23.64
N ASP A 506 -17.04 -22.76 24.85
CA ASP A 506 -17.09 -24.16 25.29
C ASP A 506 -17.21 -24.21 26.83
N ASP A 507 -17.68 -25.32 27.38
CA ASP A 507 -17.90 -25.48 28.83
C ASP A 507 -16.66 -25.14 29.68
N ILE A 508 -15.46 -25.38 29.16
CA ILE A 508 -14.20 -25.09 29.88
C ILE A 508 -13.96 -23.60 30.11
N ASN A 509 -14.55 -22.72 29.28
CA ASN A 509 -14.30 -21.28 29.28
C ASN A 509 -15.54 -20.46 29.63
N ILE A 510 -16.53 -21.08 30.29
CA ILE A 510 -17.73 -20.40 30.77
C ILE A 510 -17.37 -19.20 31.66
N GLY A 511 -17.98 -18.05 31.38
CA GLY A 511 -17.72 -16.77 32.06
C GLY A 511 -16.64 -15.91 31.39
N TYR A 512 -15.92 -16.44 30.40
CA TYR A 512 -14.88 -15.71 29.65
C TYR A 512 -15.29 -15.36 28.22
N GLU A 513 -16.49 -15.72 27.77
CA GLU A 513 -16.93 -15.69 26.38
C GLU A 513 -16.99 -14.29 25.78
N GLY A 514 -17.23 -13.28 26.63
CA GLY A 514 -17.24 -11.88 26.24
C GLY A 514 -15.85 -11.24 26.14
N LEU A 515 -14.78 -11.96 26.49
CA LEU A 515 -13.42 -11.43 26.44
C LEU A 515 -12.87 -11.47 25.01
N ALA A 516 -12.44 -10.31 24.52
CA ALA A 516 -11.82 -10.15 23.22
C ALA A 516 -10.90 -8.93 23.22
N GLU A 517 -9.95 -8.91 22.30
CA GLU A 517 -9.07 -7.78 21.99
C GLU A 517 -8.19 -7.30 23.17
N LEU A 518 -7.93 -8.16 24.16
CA LEU A 518 -7.14 -7.84 25.36
C LEU A 518 -5.70 -8.33 25.22
N GLN A 519 -4.70 -7.49 25.51
CA GLN A 519 -3.29 -7.93 25.55
C GLN A 519 -3.09 -8.93 26.69
N VAL A 520 -2.41 -10.03 26.36
CA VAL A 520 -1.87 -10.97 27.34
C VAL A 520 -0.56 -10.39 27.87
N LYS A 521 -0.53 -10.03 29.15
CA LYS A 521 0.68 -9.48 29.79
C LYS A 521 1.55 -10.59 30.36
N LYS A 522 0.93 -11.56 31.05
CA LYS A 522 1.66 -12.64 31.72
C LYS A 522 0.96 -13.98 31.60
N VAL A 523 1.75 -15.06 31.65
CA VAL A 523 1.29 -16.42 31.91
C VAL A 523 1.96 -16.92 33.18
N ASN A 524 1.16 -17.35 34.16
CA ASN A 524 1.64 -17.86 35.45
C ASN A 524 2.63 -16.90 36.17
N GLY A 525 2.45 -15.59 36.00
CA GLY A 525 3.30 -14.55 36.56
C GLY A 525 4.52 -14.13 35.72
N VAL A 526 4.81 -14.83 34.62
CA VAL A 526 5.92 -14.55 33.70
C VAL A 526 5.46 -13.64 32.56
N GLU A 527 6.22 -12.58 32.25
CA GLU A 527 5.87 -11.65 31.16
C GLU A 527 5.97 -12.30 29.78
N VAL A 528 4.94 -12.07 28.95
CA VAL A 528 4.88 -12.57 27.58
C VAL A 528 5.67 -11.64 26.67
N GLU A 529 6.61 -12.22 25.90
CA GLU A 529 7.46 -11.44 24.99
C GLU A 529 6.97 -11.45 23.54
N ASN A 530 6.45 -12.58 23.07
CA ASN A 530 5.93 -12.80 21.73
C ASN A 530 5.08 -14.09 21.67
N MET A 531 4.55 -14.42 20.50
CA MET A 531 3.70 -15.61 20.30
C MET A 531 4.40 -16.94 20.63
N LYS A 532 5.67 -17.09 20.23
CA LYS A 532 6.45 -18.31 20.50
C LYS A 532 6.66 -18.50 22.01
N HIS A 533 7.02 -17.42 22.70
CA HIS A 533 7.15 -17.41 24.15
C HIS A 533 5.81 -17.68 24.86
N LEU A 534 4.70 -17.10 24.38
CA LEU A 534 3.36 -17.41 24.92
C LEU A 534 3.07 -18.91 24.83
N ARG A 535 3.23 -19.51 23.64
CA ARG A 535 3.01 -20.94 23.44
C ARG A 535 3.86 -21.76 24.39
N GLN A 536 5.16 -21.47 24.45
CA GLN A 536 6.09 -22.18 25.31
C GLN A 536 5.66 -22.13 26.79
N LEU A 537 5.29 -20.95 27.31
CA LEU A 537 4.84 -20.81 28.70
C LEU A 537 3.57 -21.61 29.02
N VAL A 538 2.70 -21.81 28.03
CA VAL A 538 1.49 -22.61 28.18
C VAL A 538 1.81 -24.10 28.08
N GLU A 539 2.57 -24.53 27.07
CA GLU A 539 2.87 -25.94 26.84
C GLU A 539 3.80 -26.54 27.91
N ASP A 540 4.75 -25.75 28.42
CA ASP A 540 5.69 -26.16 29.48
C ASP A 540 5.06 -26.06 30.88
N ASN A 541 3.77 -25.71 30.98
CA ASN A 541 3.10 -25.60 32.26
C ASN A 541 3.01 -26.96 32.97
N SER A 542 3.59 -27.03 34.17
CA SER A 542 3.54 -28.20 35.06
C SER A 542 2.56 -28.06 36.22
N LYS A 543 1.92 -26.88 36.36
CA LYS A 543 0.94 -26.59 37.43
C LYS A 543 -0.44 -27.14 37.06
N GLU A 544 -1.27 -27.41 38.07
CA GLU A 544 -2.66 -27.86 37.88
C GLU A 544 -3.51 -26.83 37.11
N SER A 545 -3.29 -25.55 37.38
CA SER A 545 -3.97 -24.45 36.68
C SER A 545 -2.99 -23.65 35.84
N VAL A 546 -3.49 -23.10 34.73
CA VAL A 546 -2.83 -22.05 33.96
C VAL A 546 -3.55 -20.73 34.15
N ARG A 547 -2.79 -19.68 34.43
CA ARG A 547 -3.28 -18.31 34.65
C ARG A 547 -2.78 -17.39 33.55
N PHE A 548 -3.68 -16.68 32.91
CA PHE A 548 -3.39 -15.59 31.97
C PHE A 548 -3.75 -14.26 32.62
N ASP A 549 -2.75 -13.41 32.88
CA ASP A 549 -2.99 -12.04 33.31
C ASP A 549 -3.12 -11.17 32.05
N LEU A 550 -4.35 -10.69 31.81
CA LEU A 550 -4.65 -9.76 30.74
C LEU A 550 -4.49 -8.32 31.25
N GLU A 551 -4.97 -7.33 30.50
CA GLU A 551 -4.74 -5.93 30.85
C GLU A 551 -5.34 -5.49 32.17
N ASN A 552 -6.59 -5.87 32.40
CA ASN A 552 -7.44 -5.49 33.54
C ASN A 552 -8.25 -6.68 34.10
N THR A 553 -7.99 -7.89 33.62
CA THR A 553 -8.70 -9.11 34.03
C THR A 553 -7.77 -10.32 33.98
N VAL A 554 -8.22 -11.44 34.52
CA VAL A 554 -7.46 -12.68 34.63
C VAL A 554 -8.32 -13.83 34.14
N ILE A 555 -7.72 -14.76 33.41
CA ILE A 555 -8.32 -16.05 33.08
C ILE A 555 -7.54 -17.13 33.83
N VAL A 556 -8.24 -18.02 34.51
CA VAL A 556 -7.67 -19.23 35.13
C VAL A 556 -8.42 -20.44 34.63
N LEU A 557 -7.69 -21.45 34.18
CA LEU A 557 -8.24 -22.72 33.68
C LEU A 557 -7.50 -23.89 34.33
N ASP A 558 -8.20 -24.99 34.57
CA ASP A 558 -7.56 -26.28 34.81
C ASP A 558 -6.79 -26.69 33.55
N TYR A 559 -5.49 -26.92 33.69
CA TYR A 559 -4.59 -27.11 32.56
C TYR A 559 -4.86 -28.41 31.80
N LYS A 560 -5.17 -29.51 32.52
CA LYS A 560 -5.40 -30.81 31.89
C LYS A 560 -6.72 -30.82 31.15
N LEU A 561 -7.78 -30.31 31.77
CA LEU A 561 -9.10 -30.18 31.13
C LEU A 561 -9.05 -29.20 29.95
N ALA A 562 -8.30 -28.12 30.06
CA ALA A 562 -8.07 -27.17 28.98
C ALA A 562 -7.41 -27.80 27.75
N LYS A 563 -6.41 -28.67 27.94
CA LYS A 563 -5.79 -29.44 26.83
C LYS A 563 -6.81 -30.33 26.12
N ILE A 564 -7.60 -31.11 26.87
CA ILE A 564 -8.64 -31.99 26.32
C ILE A 564 -9.70 -31.18 25.56
N ALA A 565 -10.16 -30.08 26.16
CA ALA A 565 -11.18 -29.21 25.56
C ALA A 565 -10.70 -28.56 24.26
N THR A 566 -9.40 -28.26 24.14
CA THR A 566 -8.83 -27.70 22.90
C THR A 566 -9.14 -28.58 21.70
N CYS A 567 -8.84 -29.89 21.77
CA CYS A 567 -9.11 -30.84 20.69
C CYS A 567 -10.60 -30.89 20.31
N ARG A 568 -11.49 -30.93 21.31
CA ARG A 568 -12.94 -30.91 21.12
C ARG A 568 -13.40 -29.64 20.38
N ILE A 569 -12.92 -28.48 20.83
CA ILE A 569 -13.29 -27.17 20.26
C ILE A 569 -12.86 -27.08 18.80
N LEU A 570 -11.63 -27.47 18.47
CA LEU A 570 -11.13 -27.44 17.09
C LEU A 570 -12.00 -28.30 16.17
N LYS A 571 -12.35 -29.52 16.62
CA LYS A 571 -13.20 -30.45 15.87
C LYS A 571 -14.61 -29.88 15.64
N HIS A 572 -15.25 -29.35 16.68
CA HIS A 572 -16.59 -28.76 16.58
C HIS A 572 -16.62 -27.52 15.67
N ARG A 573 -15.55 -26.71 15.71
CA ARG A 573 -15.45 -25.47 14.94
C ARG A 573 -14.77 -25.65 13.57
N ARG A 574 -14.37 -26.88 13.22
CA ARG A 574 -13.66 -27.23 11.98
C ARG A 574 -12.40 -26.39 11.76
N ILE A 575 -11.67 -26.14 12.83
CA ILE A 575 -10.39 -25.43 12.80
C ILE A 575 -9.29 -26.47 12.53
N PRO A 576 -8.46 -26.28 11.49
CA PRO A 576 -7.54 -27.32 11.03
C PRO A 576 -6.40 -27.62 12.03
N SER A 577 -5.99 -26.64 12.82
CA SER A 577 -4.91 -26.75 13.81
C SER A 577 -5.10 -25.74 14.94
N ALA A 578 -4.68 -26.08 16.16
CA ALA A 578 -4.59 -25.13 17.28
C ALA A 578 -3.50 -24.07 17.06
N VAL A 579 -2.52 -24.34 16.21
CA VAL A 579 -1.30 -23.54 16.09
C VAL A 579 -0.96 -23.29 14.63
N SER A 580 -0.50 -22.07 14.32
CA SER A 580 0.06 -21.73 13.02
C SER A 580 1.40 -22.42 12.78
N SER A 581 1.76 -22.67 11.52
CA SER A 581 2.96 -23.43 11.17
C SER A 581 4.27 -22.81 11.69
N ASP A 582 4.34 -21.48 11.79
CA ASP A 582 5.52 -20.75 12.26
C ASP A 582 5.79 -20.87 13.77
N LEU A 583 4.84 -21.43 14.52
CA LEU A 583 4.96 -21.65 15.97
C LEU A 583 5.22 -23.12 16.33
N ILE A 584 5.24 -24.02 15.35
CA ILE A 584 5.63 -25.43 15.51
C ILE A 584 7.15 -25.48 15.59
N ASN A 585 7.71 -26.23 16.56
CA ASN A 585 9.17 -26.37 16.64
C ASN A 585 9.67 -27.28 15.51
N ASP A 586 10.90 -27.09 15.04
CA ASP A 586 11.48 -27.91 13.95
C ASP A 586 11.53 -29.42 14.29
N ASP A 587 11.51 -29.78 15.59
CA ASP A 587 11.46 -31.15 16.09
C ASP A 587 10.03 -31.74 16.22
N GLU A 588 8.98 -30.94 16.00
CA GLU A 588 7.57 -31.39 16.03
C GLU A 588 7.06 -31.51 14.58
N SER A 589 6.85 -32.72 14.06
CA SER A 589 6.30 -32.83 12.71
C SER A 589 4.83 -32.34 12.70
N PRO A 590 4.34 -31.77 11.58
CA PRO A 590 2.90 -31.46 11.42
C PRO A 590 2.00 -32.70 11.61
N HIS A 591 2.59 -33.89 11.48
CA HIS A 591 1.94 -35.17 11.71
C HIS A 591 1.75 -35.47 13.20
N ASP A 592 2.68 -35.06 14.07
CA ASP A 592 2.63 -35.28 15.52
C ASP A 592 1.54 -34.42 16.20
N LEU A 593 1.29 -33.21 15.68
CA LEU A 593 0.20 -32.34 16.14
C LEU A 593 -1.19 -32.80 15.67
N LYS A 594 -1.28 -33.40 14.47
CA LYS A 594 -2.50 -34.11 14.02
C LYS A 594 -2.75 -35.38 14.85
N LEU A 595 -1.70 -36.12 15.19
CA LEU A 595 -1.78 -37.33 16.00
C LEU A 595 -2.17 -37.03 17.46
N ALA A 596 -1.68 -35.94 18.05
CA ALA A 596 -2.10 -35.50 19.39
C ALA A 596 -3.60 -35.12 19.46
N CYS A 597 -4.20 -34.69 18.34
CA CYS A 597 -5.65 -34.48 18.23
C CYS A 597 -6.45 -35.77 17.90
N LEU A 598 -5.80 -36.82 17.41
CA LEU A 598 -6.42 -38.10 17.06
C LEU A 598 -6.29 -39.16 18.18
N SER A 599 -5.39 -38.95 19.13
CA SER A 599 -5.14 -39.85 20.27
C SER A 599 -5.88 -39.46 21.57
N CYS A 600 -6.81 -38.50 21.50
CA CYS A 600 -7.73 -38.11 22.57
C CYS A 600 -9.19 -38.45 22.24
#